data_AF-A0A1M6YPD7-F1
#
_entry.id   AF-A0A1M6YPD7-F1
#
_cell.length_a   1.000
_cell.length_b   1.000
_cell.length_c   1.000
_cell.angle_alpha   90.00
_cell.angle_beta   90.00
_cell.angle_gamma   90.00
#
_symmetry.space_group_name_H-M   'P 1'
#
loop_
_entity.id
_entity.type
_entity.pdbx_description
1 polymer ?
#
loop_
_entity_poly.entity_id
_entity_poly.type
_entity_poly.pdbx_seq_one_letter_code
_entity_poly.pdbx_strand_id
1 'polypeptide(L)'
;MFRYSLVQKNKSTGNLFYSIRITDTDTHKTKFISTHTKNKKLALEIMDKVQHQELHPTEKRSVPTLEEGVKKFIDYTINTAQSRRTILDYTNQAKSLLQYAQTKEIYLDNIDKLELLQEFQKATENFKPSTKKQRRSIWVICFNWIIKNYDLNIKNPMDGIKPPKAPRIEKTFFTPEEIETILDKAETKEIRLLFSFMAFEGLRFSEAKNMKYEDITDGIKVIGKGQKFAKIPLSNRMKAELEKFASDKKSGFIFNRVKFPNNTINRHLHKITKILGIEKETTLHTFRHSFASNLLRAGANIVSVSKLMRHENPQITLAIYSHVIPNDLDKTINILK
;
A
#
# COMPACT_ATOMS: atom_id res chain seq x y z
N MET A 1 19.79 -56.76 6.18
CA MET A 1 19.89 -55.75 7.27
C MET A 1 20.31 -54.41 6.65
N PHE A 2 19.94 -53.24 7.20
CA PHE A 2 20.37 -51.94 6.62
C PHE A 2 21.46 -51.28 7.46
N ARG A 3 22.53 -50.81 6.80
CA ARG A 3 23.59 -50.01 7.42
C ARG A 3 23.46 -48.55 7.01
N TYR A 4 23.43 -47.66 8.01
CA TYR A 4 23.30 -46.22 7.83
C TYR A 4 24.64 -45.53 8.09
N SER A 5 25.01 -44.57 7.25
CA SER A 5 26.22 -43.75 7.46
C SER A 5 26.06 -42.36 6.85
N LEU A 6 26.72 -41.37 7.43
CA LEU A 6 26.76 -40.01 6.89
C LEU A 6 27.94 -39.83 5.94
N VAL A 7 27.66 -39.28 4.77
CA VAL A 7 28.67 -38.89 3.79
C VAL A 7 28.48 -37.46 3.36
N GLN A 8 29.59 -36.76 3.10
CA GLN A 8 29.55 -35.43 2.55
C GLN A 8 29.57 -35.55 1.02
N LYS A 9 28.57 -34.99 0.34
CA LYS A 9 28.51 -34.96 -1.13
C LYS A 9 28.57 -33.53 -1.64
N ASN A 10 29.31 -33.35 -2.72
CA ASN A 10 29.38 -32.10 -3.45
C ASN A 10 28.17 -32.02 -4.40
N LYS A 11 27.45 -30.89 -4.39
CA LYS A 11 26.60 -30.54 -5.54
C LYS A 11 27.45 -29.84 -6.59
N SER A 12 26.97 -29.80 -7.83
CA SER A 12 27.58 -29.10 -8.98
C SER A 12 27.94 -27.62 -8.73
N THR A 13 27.46 -27.04 -7.62
CA THR A 13 27.70 -25.65 -7.18
C THR A 13 28.80 -25.51 -6.12
N GLY A 14 29.59 -26.55 -5.83
CA GLY A 14 30.75 -26.49 -4.91
C GLY A 14 30.42 -26.43 -3.41
N ASN A 15 29.14 -26.51 -3.06
CA ASN A 15 28.69 -26.56 -1.67
C ASN A 15 28.56 -28.01 -1.18
N LEU A 16 29.27 -28.33 -0.09
CA LEU A 16 29.26 -29.63 0.57
C LEU A 16 28.06 -29.78 1.52
N PHE A 17 27.22 -30.80 1.30
CA PHE A 17 26.09 -31.15 2.18
C PHE A 17 26.23 -32.57 2.70
N TYR A 18 25.65 -32.85 3.87
CA TYR A 18 25.56 -34.21 4.38
C TYR A 18 24.45 -34.99 3.65
N SER A 19 24.70 -36.26 3.37
CA SER A 19 23.73 -37.23 2.84
C SER A 19 23.83 -38.51 3.64
N ILE A 20 22.69 -39.14 3.91
CA ILE A 20 22.61 -40.45 4.54
C ILE A 20 22.77 -41.50 3.44
N ARG A 21 23.82 -42.32 3.57
CA ARG A 21 24.04 -43.52 2.78
C ARG A 21 23.39 -44.69 3.50
N ILE A 22 22.45 -45.34 2.83
CA ILE A 22 21.77 -46.55 3.29
C ILE A 22 22.26 -47.70 2.41
N THR A 23 22.93 -48.68 3.01
CA THR A 23 23.43 -49.87 2.32
C THR A 23 22.70 -51.10 2.83
N ASP A 24 22.07 -51.82 1.91
CA ASP A 24 21.51 -53.15 2.18
C ASP A 24 22.66 -54.15 2.32
N THR A 25 22.77 -54.81 3.47
CA THR A 25 23.84 -55.78 3.75
C THR A 25 23.72 -57.05 2.93
N ASP A 26 22.51 -57.38 2.46
CA ASP A 26 22.21 -58.67 1.86
C ASP A 26 22.33 -58.58 0.33
N THR A 27 21.99 -57.40 -0.23
CA THR A 27 22.07 -57.14 -1.68
C THR A 27 23.22 -56.21 -2.09
N HIS A 28 23.96 -55.65 -1.13
CA HIS A 28 24.98 -54.61 -1.31
C HIS A 28 24.51 -53.34 -2.06
N LYS A 29 23.20 -53.18 -2.29
CA LYS A 29 22.64 -52.00 -2.95
C LYS A 29 22.69 -50.79 -2.02
N THR A 30 23.05 -49.64 -2.58
CA THR A 30 23.20 -48.39 -1.83
C THR A 30 22.23 -47.31 -2.33
N LYS A 31 21.49 -46.70 -1.41
CA LYS A 31 20.63 -45.53 -1.64
C LYS A 31 21.18 -44.33 -0.87
N PHE A 32 20.99 -43.14 -1.43
CA PHE A 32 21.36 -41.88 -0.78
C PHE A 32 20.12 -41.04 -0.50
N ILE A 33 20.03 -40.50 0.71
CA ILE A 33 19.04 -39.50 1.11
C ILE A 33 19.78 -38.22 1.44
N SER A 34 19.49 -37.14 0.73
CA SER A 34 20.11 -35.83 1.02
C SER A 34 19.55 -35.27 2.32
N THR A 35 20.41 -34.85 3.25
CA THR A 35 19.96 -34.17 4.49
C THR A 35 19.72 -32.68 4.26
N HIS A 36 20.16 -32.13 3.12
CA HIS A 36 20.09 -30.71 2.77
C HIS A 36 20.72 -29.75 3.79
N THR A 37 21.46 -30.26 4.78
CA THR A 37 22.15 -29.46 5.78
C THR A 37 23.66 -29.60 5.66
N LYS A 38 24.36 -28.51 5.99
CA LYS A 38 25.82 -28.47 6.18
C LYS A 38 26.20 -28.72 7.64
N ASN A 39 25.23 -28.78 8.54
CA ASN A 39 25.44 -28.99 9.98
C ASN A 39 25.43 -30.49 10.30
N LYS A 40 26.57 -31.00 10.77
CA LYS A 40 26.77 -32.42 11.11
C LYS A 40 25.84 -32.92 12.23
N LYS A 41 25.55 -32.08 13.22
CA LYS A 41 24.68 -32.45 14.36
C LYS A 41 23.25 -32.68 13.89
N LEU A 42 22.73 -31.74 13.10
CA LEU A 42 21.39 -31.86 12.50
C LEU A 42 21.32 -33.06 11.54
N ALA A 43 22.40 -33.33 10.80
CA ALA A 43 22.46 -34.49 9.90
C ALA A 43 22.43 -35.83 10.66
N LEU A 44 23.03 -35.90 11.85
CA LEU A 44 22.97 -37.07 12.74
C LEU A 44 21.56 -37.28 13.30
N GLU A 45 20.89 -36.20 13.72
CA GLU A 45 19.49 -36.25 14.18
C GLU A 45 18.54 -36.74 13.08
N ILE A 46 18.75 -36.31 11.83
CA ILE A 46 17.97 -36.79 10.68
C ILE A 46 18.26 -38.27 10.40
N MET A 47 19.52 -38.70 10.51
CA MET A 47 19.91 -40.11 10.30
C MET A 47 19.27 -41.04 11.32
N ASP A 48 19.25 -40.62 12.59
CA ASP A 48 18.64 -41.38 13.69
C ASP A 48 17.15 -41.62 13.46
N LYS A 49 16.42 -40.58 13.03
CA LYS A 49 14.99 -40.68 12.67
C LYS A 49 14.73 -41.60 11.47
N VAL A 50 15.61 -41.56 10.47
CA VAL A 50 15.52 -42.44 9.29
C VAL A 50 15.80 -43.91 9.65
N GLN A 51 16.69 -44.16 10.62
CA GLN A 51 17.05 -45.51 11.08
C GLN A 51 15.90 -46.17 11.87
N HIS A 52 15.13 -45.39 12.62
CA HIS A 52 14.01 -45.87 13.44
C HIS A 52 12.66 -45.89 12.70
N GLN A 53 12.67 -45.79 11.36
CA GLN A 53 11.48 -45.79 10.49
C GLN A 53 10.45 -44.68 10.79
N GLU A 54 10.83 -43.61 11.49
CA GLU A 54 9.97 -42.44 11.71
C GLU A 54 9.83 -41.53 10.48
N LEU A 55 10.58 -41.81 9.41
CA LEU A 55 10.57 -41.07 8.15
C LEU A 55 10.55 -42.05 6.97
N HIS A 56 9.42 -42.16 6.25
CA HIS A 56 9.36 -42.92 5.00
C HIS A 56 9.87 -42.08 3.80
N PRO A 57 10.51 -42.67 2.77
CA PRO A 57 11.21 -41.95 1.69
C PRO A 57 10.31 -41.22 0.65
N THR A 58 9.10 -40.84 1.03
CA THR A 58 8.14 -40.05 0.25
C THR A 58 7.36 -39.09 1.15
N GLU A 59 7.98 -38.58 2.21
CA GLU A 59 7.34 -37.56 3.02
C GLU A 59 7.50 -36.19 2.38
N LYS A 60 6.35 -35.60 2.00
CA LYS A 60 6.20 -34.16 1.80
C LYS A 60 7.03 -33.45 2.86
N ARG A 61 7.94 -32.58 2.46
CA ARG A 61 8.63 -31.70 3.42
C ARG A 61 7.56 -31.09 4.33
N SER A 62 7.77 -31.12 5.65
CA SER A 62 6.86 -30.46 6.60
C SER A 62 6.81 -28.95 6.40
N VAL A 63 7.82 -28.41 5.71
CA VAL A 63 7.89 -27.00 5.31
C VAL A 63 6.92 -26.75 4.16
N PRO A 64 5.94 -25.84 4.32
CA PRO A 64 5.01 -25.49 3.26
C PRO A 64 5.72 -24.90 2.04
N THR A 65 5.05 -24.99 0.89
CA THR A 65 5.52 -24.34 -0.33
C THR A 65 5.22 -22.84 -0.30
N LEU A 66 5.95 -22.07 -1.10
CA LEU A 66 5.68 -20.66 -1.33
C LEU A 66 4.26 -20.46 -1.88
N GLU A 67 3.80 -21.35 -2.75
CA GLU A 67 2.45 -21.28 -3.30
C GLU A 67 1.38 -21.40 -2.20
N GLU A 68 1.52 -22.40 -1.31
CA GLU A 68 0.63 -22.57 -0.17
C GLU A 68 0.66 -21.35 0.76
N GLY A 69 1.85 -20.84 1.08
CA GLY A 69 2.01 -19.65 1.91
C GLY A 69 1.34 -18.41 1.31
N VAL A 70 1.51 -18.16 0.02
CA VAL A 70 0.91 -17.02 -0.67
C VAL A 70 -0.61 -17.15 -0.76
N LYS A 71 -1.13 -18.35 -1.04
CA LYS A 71 -2.58 -18.61 -1.05
C LYS A 71 -3.20 -18.32 0.32
N LYS A 72 -2.64 -18.86 1.41
CA LYS A 72 -3.14 -18.58 2.76
C LYS A 72 -3.02 -17.10 3.13
N PHE A 73 -1.99 -16.38 2.67
CA PHE A 73 -1.89 -14.93 2.87
C PHE A 73 -3.01 -14.16 2.15
N ILE A 74 -3.35 -14.56 0.93
CA ILE A 74 -4.46 -13.96 0.17
C ILE A 74 -5.78 -14.22 0.91
N ASP A 75 -6.03 -15.45 1.36
CA ASP A 75 -7.23 -15.82 2.11
C ASP A 75 -7.31 -15.04 3.43
N TYR A 76 -6.21 -14.95 4.17
CA TYR A 76 -6.11 -14.12 5.37
C TYR A 76 -6.49 -12.67 5.08
N THR A 77 -5.98 -12.10 3.98
CA THR A 77 -6.28 -10.71 3.61
C THR A 77 -7.76 -10.51 3.25
N ILE A 78 -8.35 -11.46 2.52
CA ILE A 78 -9.79 -11.43 2.18
C ILE A 78 -10.65 -11.42 3.45
N ASN A 79 -10.27 -12.23 4.45
CA ASN A 79 -11.03 -12.38 5.69
C ASN A 79 -10.81 -11.25 6.70
N THR A 80 -9.67 -10.55 6.67
CA THR A 80 -9.31 -9.57 7.71
C THR A 80 -9.33 -8.11 7.25
N ALA A 81 -9.28 -7.85 5.94
CA ALA A 81 -9.22 -6.48 5.45
C ALA A 81 -10.56 -5.75 5.58
N GLN A 82 -10.50 -4.54 6.14
CA GLN A 82 -11.67 -3.69 6.38
C GLN A 82 -12.34 -3.14 5.11
N SER A 83 -11.70 -3.23 3.94
CA SER A 83 -12.26 -2.66 2.71
C SER A 83 -12.01 -3.54 1.50
N ARG A 84 -13.03 -3.62 0.63
CA ARG A 84 -12.93 -4.30 -0.68
C ARG A 84 -11.79 -3.76 -1.54
N ARG A 85 -11.46 -2.47 -1.42
CA ARG A 85 -10.34 -1.87 -2.14
C ARG A 85 -9.00 -2.43 -1.64
N THR A 86 -8.82 -2.55 -0.34
CA THR A 86 -7.63 -3.15 0.27
C THR A 86 -7.45 -4.59 -0.20
N ILE A 87 -8.53 -5.38 -0.20
CA ILE A 87 -8.53 -6.77 -0.70
C ILE A 87 -8.03 -6.78 -2.16
N LEU A 88 -8.68 -6.02 -3.04
CA LEU A 88 -8.31 -5.96 -4.45
C LEU A 88 -6.86 -5.52 -4.66
N ASP A 89 -6.40 -4.49 -3.94
CA ASP A 89 -5.02 -4.02 -4.06
C ASP A 89 -4.02 -5.10 -3.58
N TYR A 90 -4.26 -5.75 -2.45
CA TYR A 90 -3.36 -6.78 -1.93
C TYR A 90 -3.36 -8.02 -2.83
N THR A 91 -4.54 -8.54 -3.19
CA THR A 91 -4.66 -9.73 -4.04
C THR A 91 -4.02 -9.49 -5.41
N ASN A 92 -4.25 -8.34 -6.05
CA ASN A 92 -3.64 -8.03 -7.34
C ASN A 92 -2.11 -7.92 -7.27
N GLN A 93 -1.57 -7.35 -6.20
CA GLN A 93 -0.12 -7.21 -6.06
C GLN A 93 0.55 -8.54 -5.67
N ALA A 94 -0.12 -9.38 -4.87
CA ALA A 94 0.33 -10.71 -4.50
C ALA A 94 0.24 -11.72 -5.66
N LYS A 95 -0.67 -11.50 -6.63
CA LYS A 95 -0.87 -12.40 -7.78
C LYS A 95 0.41 -12.72 -8.56
N SER A 96 1.30 -11.74 -8.74
CA SER A 96 2.59 -11.95 -9.39
C SER A 96 3.53 -12.88 -8.61
N LEU A 97 3.50 -12.80 -7.28
CA LEU A 97 4.26 -13.72 -6.42
C LEU A 97 3.67 -15.12 -6.46
N LEU A 98 2.34 -15.23 -6.50
CA LEU A 98 1.65 -16.51 -6.66
C LEU A 98 1.99 -17.17 -8.00
N GLN A 99 1.97 -16.40 -9.10
CA GLN A 99 2.36 -16.88 -10.42
C GLN A 99 3.79 -17.42 -10.42
N TYR A 100 4.74 -16.70 -9.83
CA TYR A 100 6.10 -17.18 -9.66
C TYR A 100 6.15 -18.49 -8.87
N ALA A 101 5.46 -18.56 -7.73
CA ALA A 101 5.40 -19.74 -6.88
C ALA A 101 4.77 -20.98 -7.56
N GLN A 102 4.00 -20.78 -8.63
CA GLN A 102 3.38 -21.84 -9.43
C GLN A 102 4.27 -22.35 -10.57
N THR A 103 5.31 -21.61 -10.95
CA THR A 103 6.21 -22.04 -12.04
C THR A 103 7.07 -23.24 -11.66
N LYS A 104 7.32 -23.43 -10.36
CA LYS A 104 8.13 -24.51 -9.82
C LYS A 104 7.85 -24.69 -8.34
N GLU A 105 8.20 -25.86 -7.81
CA GLU A 105 8.03 -26.15 -6.39
C GLU A 105 9.11 -25.44 -5.56
N ILE A 106 8.72 -24.38 -4.85
CA ILE A 106 9.60 -23.59 -3.97
C ILE A 106 9.19 -23.83 -2.54
N TYR A 107 10.11 -24.29 -1.70
CA TYR A 107 9.90 -24.42 -0.27
C TYR A 107 10.32 -23.16 0.48
N LEU A 108 9.57 -22.79 1.51
CA LEU A 108 9.77 -21.54 2.23
C LEU A 108 11.12 -21.42 2.95
N ASP A 109 11.73 -22.56 3.30
CA ASP A 109 13.06 -22.67 3.92
C ASP A 109 14.23 -22.54 2.91
N ASN A 110 13.93 -22.54 1.62
CA ASN A 110 14.93 -22.59 0.55
C ASN A 110 14.56 -21.65 -0.62
N ILE A 111 14.34 -20.38 -0.30
CA ILE A 111 14.06 -19.34 -1.30
C ILE A 111 15.38 -18.73 -1.78
N ASP A 112 15.66 -18.87 -3.08
CA ASP A 112 16.80 -18.20 -3.70
C ASP A 112 16.49 -16.70 -3.87
N LYS A 113 17.31 -15.87 -3.21
CA LYS A 113 17.14 -14.42 -3.21
C LYS A 113 17.45 -13.78 -4.56
N LEU A 114 18.43 -14.32 -5.30
CA LEU A 114 18.80 -13.79 -6.62
C LEU A 114 17.68 -14.04 -7.61
N GLU A 115 17.11 -15.23 -7.57
CA GLU A 115 15.99 -15.60 -8.42
C GLU A 115 14.73 -14.80 -8.09
N LEU A 116 14.40 -14.66 -6.79
CA LEU A 116 13.26 -13.84 -6.35
C LEU A 116 13.41 -12.38 -6.81
N LEU A 117 14.64 -11.85 -6.82
CA LEU A 117 14.93 -10.51 -7.33
C LEU A 117 14.67 -10.41 -8.84
N GLN A 118 15.14 -11.39 -9.63
CA GLN A 118 14.91 -11.43 -11.08
C GLN A 118 13.41 -11.48 -11.40
N GLU A 119 12.67 -12.31 -10.68
CA GLU A 119 11.23 -12.45 -10.86
C GLU A 119 10.47 -11.20 -10.39
N PHE A 120 10.91 -10.55 -9.32
CA PHE A 120 10.37 -9.25 -8.94
C PHE A 120 10.61 -8.19 -10.04
N GLN A 121 11.82 -8.14 -10.62
CA GLN A 121 12.14 -7.19 -11.68
C GLN A 121 11.30 -7.44 -12.94
N LYS A 122 11.21 -8.69 -13.39
CA LYS A 122 10.37 -9.12 -14.52
C LYS A 122 8.90 -8.80 -14.29
N ALA A 123 8.35 -9.18 -13.13
CA ALA A 123 6.97 -8.91 -12.77
C ALA A 123 6.68 -7.40 -12.67
N THR A 124 7.69 -6.57 -12.45
CA THR A 124 7.53 -5.12 -12.29
C THR A 124 7.96 -4.30 -13.49
N GLU A 125 8.60 -4.87 -14.51
CA GLU A 125 9.31 -4.17 -15.59
C GLU A 125 8.53 -2.97 -16.15
N ASN A 126 7.31 -3.23 -16.62
CA ASN A 126 6.41 -2.26 -17.28
C ASN A 126 5.58 -1.38 -16.33
N PHE A 127 5.84 -1.44 -15.02
CA PHE A 127 5.09 -0.67 -14.04
C PHE A 127 5.77 0.66 -13.67
N LYS A 128 4.94 1.68 -13.41
CA LYS A 128 5.40 2.96 -12.85
C LYS A 128 6.12 2.74 -11.50
N PRO A 129 7.13 3.56 -11.15
CA PRO A 129 7.90 3.41 -9.92
C PRO A 129 7.05 3.31 -8.63
N SER A 130 5.94 4.05 -8.56
CA SER A 130 4.99 3.98 -7.44
C SER A 130 4.35 2.59 -7.30
N THR A 131 3.97 1.97 -8.42
CA THR A 131 3.42 0.62 -8.45
C THR A 131 4.49 -0.42 -8.12
N LYS A 132 5.73 -0.25 -8.61
CA LYS A 132 6.88 -1.12 -8.23
C LYS A 132 7.10 -1.09 -6.72
N LYS A 133 7.10 0.11 -6.11
CA LYS A 133 7.21 0.31 -4.66
C LYS A 133 6.07 -0.35 -3.91
N GLN A 134 4.82 -0.17 -4.35
CA GLN A 134 3.65 -0.78 -3.72
C GLN A 134 3.74 -2.31 -3.76
N ARG A 135 4.05 -2.90 -4.92
CA ARG A 135 4.19 -4.35 -5.07
C ARG A 135 5.24 -4.93 -4.13
N ARG A 136 6.42 -4.30 -4.08
CA ARG A 136 7.47 -4.68 -3.14
C ARG A 136 6.96 -4.68 -1.70
N SER A 137 6.28 -3.62 -1.28
CA SER A 137 5.73 -3.55 0.08
C SER A 137 4.78 -4.70 0.37
N ILE A 138 3.92 -5.07 -0.58
CA ILE A 138 3.02 -6.22 -0.42
C ILE A 138 3.80 -7.54 -0.34
N TRP A 139 4.85 -7.74 -1.14
CA TRP A 139 5.68 -8.95 -1.05
C TRP A 139 6.38 -9.03 0.31
N VAL A 140 6.94 -7.92 0.82
CA VAL A 140 7.53 -7.86 2.17
C VAL A 140 6.49 -8.24 3.23
N ILE A 141 5.28 -7.68 3.16
CA ILE A 141 4.18 -7.99 4.10
C ILE A 141 3.79 -9.47 4.01
N CYS A 142 3.66 -10.00 2.79
CA CYS A 142 3.34 -11.41 2.54
C CYS A 142 4.39 -12.32 3.19
N PHE A 143 5.68 -12.10 2.92
CA PHE A 143 6.75 -12.89 3.52
C PHE A 143 6.83 -12.77 5.05
N ASN A 144 6.64 -11.57 5.61
CA ASN A 144 6.59 -11.41 7.06
C ASN A 144 5.42 -12.19 7.68
N TRP A 145 4.26 -12.17 7.03
CA TRP A 145 3.10 -12.94 7.47
C TRP A 145 3.38 -14.45 7.40
N ILE A 146 3.93 -14.94 6.28
CA ILE A 146 4.29 -16.34 6.08
C ILE A 146 5.30 -16.80 7.15
N ILE A 147 6.39 -16.05 7.33
CA ILE A 147 7.45 -16.38 8.31
C ILE A 147 6.86 -16.50 9.71
N LYS A 148 6.00 -15.55 10.10
CA LYS A 148 5.34 -15.58 11.41
C LYS A 148 4.34 -16.73 11.54
N ASN A 149 3.52 -16.97 10.53
CA ASN A 149 2.43 -17.95 10.59
C ASN A 149 2.92 -19.40 10.56
N TYR A 150 4.08 -19.64 9.97
CA TYR A 150 4.72 -20.96 9.91
C TYR A 150 5.94 -21.10 10.84
N ASP A 151 6.15 -20.12 11.72
CA ASP A 151 7.26 -20.09 12.69
C ASP A 151 8.64 -20.39 12.06
N LEU A 152 8.91 -19.75 10.93
CA LEU A 152 10.13 -20.00 10.17
C LEU A 152 11.29 -19.19 10.75
N ASN A 153 12.39 -19.86 11.08
CA ASN A 153 13.61 -19.20 11.53
C ASN A 153 14.47 -18.70 10.35
N ILE A 154 13.91 -17.83 9.51
CA ILE A 154 14.56 -17.23 8.34
C ILE A 154 14.35 -15.72 8.29
N LYS A 155 15.25 -15.00 7.61
CA LYS A 155 15.04 -13.58 7.29
C LYS A 155 14.08 -13.43 6.12
N ASN A 156 13.42 -12.27 6.02
CA ASN A 156 12.54 -11.99 4.89
C ASN A 156 13.36 -11.95 3.58
N PRO A 157 13.04 -12.79 2.57
CA PRO A 157 13.75 -12.82 1.30
C PRO A 157 13.77 -11.48 0.56
N MET A 158 12.78 -10.62 0.81
CA MET A 158 12.67 -9.28 0.22
C MET A 158 13.53 -8.22 0.90
N ASP A 159 14.19 -8.54 2.02
CA ASP A 159 15.05 -7.59 2.72
C ASP A 159 16.23 -7.17 1.85
N GLY A 160 16.48 -5.85 1.78
CA GLY A 160 17.55 -5.28 0.96
C GLY A 160 17.23 -5.13 -0.53
N ILE A 161 16.18 -5.75 -1.07
CA ILE A 161 15.68 -5.43 -2.41
C ILE A 161 15.14 -4.01 -2.35
N LYS A 162 15.67 -3.04 -3.11
CA LYS A 162 15.17 -1.66 -3.09
C LYS A 162 14.30 -1.42 -4.32
N PRO A 163 13.10 -0.81 -4.20
CA PRO A 163 12.35 -0.40 -5.37
C PRO A 163 13.08 0.78 -6.03
N PRO A 164 12.93 0.98 -7.35
CA PRO A 164 13.48 2.15 -8.01
C PRO A 164 12.94 3.42 -7.35
N LYS A 165 13.80 4.43 -7.18
CA LYS A 165 13.38 5.73 -6.67
C LYS A 165 12.36 6.31 -7.64
N ALA A 166 11.14 6.54 -7.15
CA ALA A 166 10.16 7.29 -7.90
C ALA A 166 10.57 8.77 -7.89
N PRO A 167 10.56 9.47 -9.04
CA PRO A 167 10.69 10.92 -9.02
C PRO A 167 9.56 11.51 -8.17
N ARG A 168 9.88 12.54 -7.39
CA ARG A 168 8.87 13.27 -6.62
C ARG A 168 8.12 14.14 -7.61
N ILE A 169 6.90 13.73 -7.95
CA ILE A 169 6.01 14.53 -8.80
C ILE A 169 5.34 15.56 -7.90
N GLU A 170 5.58 16.84 -8.19
CA GLU A 170 4.89 17.94 -7.51
C GLU A 170 3.39 17.85 -7.75
N LYS A 171 2.61 18.07 -6.70
CA LYS A 171 1.16 17.97 -6.79
C LYS A 171 0.63 19.25 -7.42
N THR A 172 -0.07 19.10 -8.54
CA THR A 172 -0.83 20.17 -9.15
C THR A 172 -1.90 20.67 -8.18
N PHE A 173 -2.17 21.97 -8.23
CA PHE A 173 -3.22 22.62 -7.46
C PHE A 173 -3.86 23.73 -8.29
N PHE A 174 -5.07 24.12 -7.91
CA PHE A 174 -5.83 25.22 -8.51
C PHE A 174 -5.57 26.53 -7.79
N THR A 175 -5.39 27.63 -8.53
CA THR A 175 -5.39 28.99 -7.98
C THR A 175 -6.80 29.35 -7.48
N PRO A 176 -6.94 30.39 -6.64
CA PRO A 176 -8.27 30.87 -6.24
C PRO A 176 -9.19 31.18 -7.42
N GLU A 177 -8.66 31.78 -8.49
CA GLU A 177 -9.41 32.17 -9.69
C GLU A 177 -9.86 30.94 -10.51
N GLU A 178 -8.99 29.94 -10.64
CA GLU A 178 -9.36 28.66 -11.26
C GLU A 178 -10.44 27.94 -10.46
N ILE A 179 -10.40 27.99 -9.12
CA ILE A 179 -11.44 27.40 -8.28
C ILE A 179 -12.79 28.06 -8.60
N GLU A 180 -12.86 29.39 -8.59
CA GLU A 180 -14.11 30.10 -8.85
C GLU A 180 -14.66 29.78 -10.26
N THR A 181 -13.82 29.84 -11.29
CA THR A 181 -14.25 29.51 -12.67
C THR A 181 -14.71 28.05 -12.83
N ILE A 182 -14.09 27.09 -12.13
CA ILE A 182 -14.55 25.70 -12.09
C ILE A 182 -15.90 25.58 -11.38
N LEU A 183 -16.09 26.26 -10.25
CA LEU A 183 -17.35 26.24 -9.50
C LEU A 183 -18.50 26.87 -10.29
N ASP A 184 -18.23 27.90 -11.09
CA ASP A 184 -19.23 28.57 -11.94
C ASP A 184 -19.65 27.71 -13.13
N LYS A 185 -18.78 26.79 -13.59
CA LYS A 185 -19.08 25.81 -14.65
C LYS A 185 -19.58 24.47 -14.14
N ALA A 186 -19.80 24.31 -12.83
CA ALA A 186 -20.38 23.09 -12.27
C ALA A 186 -21.79 22.85 -12.82
N GLU A 187 -22.05 21.65 -13.33
CA GLU A 187 -23.31 21.33 -14.03
C GLU A 187 -24.55 21.38 -13.12
N THR A 188 -24.38 21.15 -11.81
CA THR A 188 -25.48 21.21 -10.83
C THR A 188 -25.03 21.87 -9.54
N LYS A 189 -26.00 22.37 -8.75
CA LYS A 189 -25.75 22.96 -7.42
C LYS A 189 -25.07 21.97 -6.47
N GLU A 190 -25.38 20.68 -6.58
CA GLU A 190 -24.76 19.62 -5.77
C GLU A 190 -23.31 19.37 -6.16
N ILE A 191 -22.98 19.37 -7.46
CA ILE A 191 -21.59 19.24 -7.91
C ILE A 191 -20.78 20.45 -7.44
N ARG A 192 -21.34 21.66 -7.57
CA ARG A 192 -20.73 22.90 -7.05
C ARG A 192 -20.45 22.77 -5.56
N LEU A 193 -21.46 22.43 -4.76
CA LEU A 193 -21.32 22.29 -3.32
C LEU A 193 -20.27 21.24 -2.92
N LEU A 194 -20.24 20.11 -3.63
CA LEU A 194 -19.23 19.07 -3.40
C LEU A 194 -17.81 19.59 -3.64
N PHE A 195 -17.59 20.30 -4.76
CA PHE A 195 -16.29 20.91 -5.05
C PHE A 195 -15.94 21.97 -4.02
N SER A 196 -16.90 22.80 -3.59
CA SER A 196 -16.72 23.79 -2.53
C SER A 196 -16.25 23.17 -1.21
N PHE A 197 -16.83 22.05 -0.77
CA PHE A 197 -16.35 21.33 0.41
C PHE A 197 -14.89 20.87 0.27
N MET A 198 -14.47 20.43 -0.91
CA MET A 198 -13.10 19.98 -1.12
C MET A 198 -12.12 21.16 -1.21
N ALA A 199 -12.55 22.27 -1.81
CA ALA A 199 -11.74 23.45 -2.07
C ALA A 199 -11.57 24.37 -0.85
N PHE A 200 -12.62 24.51 -0.03
CA PHE A 200 -12.67 25.49 1.06
C PHE A 200 -12.57 24.87 2.46
N GLU A 201 -12.84 23.57 2.60
CA GLU A 201 -12.74 22.84 3.88
C GLU A 201 -11.72 21.69 3.82
N GLY A 202 -11.03 21.57 2.68
CA GLY A 202 -10.03 20.55 2.43
C GLY A 202 -10.58 19.13 2.57
N LEU A 203 -11.88 18.88 2.40
CA LEU A 203 -12.44 17.53 2.57
C LEU A 203 -11.91 16.54 1.53
N ARG A 204 -11.68 15.29 1.93
CA ARG A 204 -11.49 14.19 0.97
C ARG A 204 -12.82 13.96 0.24
N PHE A 205 -12.76 13.44 -0.99
CA PHE A 205 -13.99 13.15 -1.76
C PHE A 205 -14.98 12.26 -0.98
N SER A 206 -14.49 11.23 -0.28
CA SER A 206 -15.34 10.37 0.54
C SER A 206 -15.93 11.07 1.76
N GLU A 207 -15.23 12.06 2.33
CA GLU A 207 -15.74 12.86 3.45
C GLU A 207 -16.84 13.80 2.94
N ALA A 208 -16.55 14.56 1.87
CA ALA A 208 -17.49 15.49 1.27
C ALA A 208 -18.77 14.78 0.75
N LYS A 209 -18.62 13.70 -0.01
CA LYS A 209 -19.75 12.92 -0.55
C LYS A 209 -20.66 12.36 0.54
N ASN A 210 -20.11 11.99 1.70
CA ASN A 210 -20.88 11.40 2.79
C ASN A 210 -21.31 12.45 3.84
N MET A 211 -21.19 13.74 3.53
CA MET A 211 -21.58 14.81 4.44
C MET A 211 -23.09 14.77 4.72
N LYS A 212 -23.44 15.00 5.99
CA LYS A 212 -24.82 15.13 6.45
C LYS A 212 -25.11 16.54 6.95
N TYR A 213 -26.38 16.92 6.94
CA TYR A 213 -26.79 18.21 7.49
C TYR A 213 -26.49 18.32 8.99
N GLU A 214 -26.65 17.23 9.75
CA GLU A 214 -26.38 17.23 11.20
C GLU A 214 -24.89 17.37 11.54
N ASP A 215 -24.01 17.11 10.59
CA ASP A 215 -22.57 17.26 10.75
C ASP A 215 -22.10 18.72 10.55
N ILE A 216 -23.00 19.63 10.10
CA ILE A 216 -22.71 21.04 9.83
C ILE A 216 -23.48 21.90 10.83
N THR A 217 -22.74 22.54 11.73
CA THR A 217 -23.27 23.41 12.78
C THR A 217 -22.44 24.71 12.83
N ASP A 218 -21.79 25.01 13.96
CA ASP A 218 -20.76 26.05 14.09
C ASP A 218 -19.40 25.63 13.47
N GLY A 219 -19.30 24.37 13.05
CA GLY A 219 -18.19 23.80 12.29
C GLY A 219 -18.64 22.56 11.50
N ILE A 220 -17.68 21.85 10.91
CA ILE A 220 -17.92 20.59 10.22
C ILE A 220 -17.35 19.44 11.03
N LYS A 221 -18.21 18.46 11.34
CA LYS A 221 -17.81 17.17 11.89
C LYS A 221 -17.43 16.23 10.75
N VAL A 222 -16.21 15.72 10.79
CA VAL A 222 -15.67 14.82 9.76
C VAL A 222 -15.25 13.50 10.40
N ILE A 223 -15.61 12.39 9.76
CA ILE A 223 -15.16 11.05 10.13
C ILE A 223 -13.95 10.71 9.27
N GLY A 224 -12.77 10.65 9.90
CA GLY A 224 -11.52 10.28 9.25
C GLY A 224 -11.34 8.77 9.10
N LYS A 225 -10.19 8.37 8.53
CA LYS A 225 -9.78 6.96 8.47
C LYS A 225 -9.65 6.41 9.90
N GLY A 226 -10.25 5.24 10.16
CA GLY A 226 -10.30 4.63 11.49
C GLY A 226 -11.42 5.15 12.40
N GLN A 227 -12.48 5.75 11.84
CA GLN A 227 -13.66 6.23 12.57
C GLN A 227 -13.38 7.33 13.62
N LYS A 228 -12.21 7.97 13.55
CA LYS A 228 -11.86 9.09 14.43
C LYS A 228 -12.62 10.35 13.99
N PHE A 229 -13.32 10.96 14.93
CA PHE A 229 -14.01 12.23 14.71
C PHE A 229 -13.02 13.39 14.80
N ALA A 230 -13.15 14.33 13.86
CA ALA A 230 -12.51 15.64 13.94
C ALA A 230 -13.56 16.71 13.66
N LYS A 231 -13.55 17.79 14.44
CA LYS A 231 -14.33 19.00 14.16
C LYS A 231 -13.38 20.05 13.58
N ILE A 232 -13.73 20.63 12.45
CA ILE A 232 -13.00 21.75 11.85
C ILE A 232 -13.91 22.99 11.81
N PRO A 233 -13.34 24.20 11.95
CA PRO A 233 -14.12 25.43 11.79
C PRO A 233 -14.66 25.53 10.37
N LEU A 234 -15.86 26.11 10.22
CA LEU A 234 -16.48 26.36 8.93
C LEU A 234 -16.01 27.72 8.39
N SER A 235 -15.36 27.73 7.23
CA SER A 235 -14.89 28.94 6.56
C SER A 235 -16.04 29.84 6.12
N ASN A 236 -15.80 31.16 6.07
CA ASN A 236 -16.79 32.12 5.57
C ASN A 236 -17.20 31.83 4.13
N ARG A 237 -16.25 31.37 3.29
CA ARG A 237 -16.54 31.00 1.90
C ARG A 237 -17.48 29.80 1.83
N MET A 238 -17.28 28.78 2.68
CA MET A 238 -18.17 27.61 2.73
C MET A 238 -19.55 27.95 3.27
N LYS A 239 -19.67 28.85 4.28
CA LYS A 239 -20.97 29.38 4.74
C LYS A 239 -21.77 29.98 3.59
N ALA A 240 -21.15 30.84 2.80
CA ALA A 240 -21.80 31.45 1.64
C ALA A 240 -22.24 30.43 0.58
N GLU A 241 -21.48 29.36 0.36
CA GLU A 241 -21.86 28.29 -0.58
C GLU A 241 -23.01 27.42 -0.04
N LEU A 242 -23.07 27.18 1.26
CA LEU A 242 -24.20 26.50 1.91
C LEU A 242 -25.48 27.32 1.85
N GLU A 243 -25.39 28.64 2.07
CA GLU A 243 -26.51 29.57 1.93
C GLU A 243 -27.06 29.58 0.50
N LYS A 244 -26.18 29.65 -0.51
CA LYS A 244 -26.58 29.59 -1.93
C LYS A 244 -27.21 28.25 -2.32
N PHE A 245 -26.79 27.16 -1.68
CA PHE A 245 -27.31 25.83 -1.98
C PHE A 245 -28.75 25.63 -1.52
N ALA A 246 -29.16 26.27 -0.42
CA ALA A 246 -30.49 26.25 0.21
C ALA A 246 -31.43 25.11 -0.26
N SER A 247 -31.51 24.04 0.53
CA SER A 247 -32.41 22.92 0.29
C SER A 247 -33.51 22.86 1.36
N ASP A 248 -34.72 22.48 0.94
CA ASP A 248 -35.85 22.19 1.83
C ASP A 248 -35.55 20.98 2.73
N LYS A 249 -34.67 20.09 2.28
CA LYS A 249 -34.18 18.96 3.06
C LYS A 249 -33.11 19.45 4.04
N LYS A 250 -33.38 19.31 5.34
CA LYS A 250 -32.50 19.75 6.44
C LYS A 250 -31.93 18.61 7.29
N SER A 251 -32.11 17.35 6.86
CA SER A 251 -31.66 16.16 7.60
C SER A 251 -31.08 15.07 6.70
N GLY A 252 -30.22 14.23 7.26
CA GLY A 252 -29.53 13.14 6.61
C GLY A 252 -28.45 13.58 5.63
N PHE A 253 -28.10 12.69 4.70
CA PHE A 253 -27.07 12.98 3.68
C PHE A 253 -27.48 14.13 2.77
N ILE A 254 -26.55 15.06 2.57
CA ILE A 254 -26.68 16.18 1.62
C ILE A 254 -26.71 15.65 0.19
N PHE A 255 -25.79 14.72 -0.13
CA PHE A 255 -25.64 14.17 -1.48
C PHE A 255 -26.31 12.80 -1.63
N ASN A 256 -26.93 12.57 -2.79
CA ASN A 256 -27.34 11.23 -3.18
C ASN A 256 -26.10 10.38 -3.53
N ARG A 257 -25.70 9.49 -2.62
CA ARG A 257 -24.46 8.71 -2.75
C ARG A 257 -24.40 7.84 -4.02
N VAL A 258 -25.54 7.43 -4.57
CA VAL A 258 -25.62 6.62 -5.79
C VAL A 258 -25.26 7.45 -7.03
N LYS A 259 -25.71 8.71 -7.07
CA LYS A 259 -25.45 9.64 -8.18
C LYS A 259 -24.02 10.19 -8.22
N PHE A 260 -23.23 9.97 -7.16
CA PHE A 260 -21.89 10.55 -7.01
C PHE A 260 -20.77 9.49 -6.99
N PRO A 261 -20.62 8.59 -7.97
CA PRO A 261 -19.45 7.72 -8.02
C PRO A 261 -18.20 8.54 -8.40
N ASN A 262 -17.07 8.22 -7.77
CA ASN A 262 -15.82 8.98 -7.88
C ASN A 262 -15.39 9.21 -9.34
N ASN A 263 -15.43 8.16 -10.17
CA ASN A 263 -15.05 8.24 -11.58
C ASN A 263 -15.96 9.18 -12.38
N THR A 264 -17.28 9.17 -12.12
CA THR A 264 -18.20 10.08 -12.81
C THR A 264 -17.91 11.53 -12.44
N ILE A 265 -17.75 11.82 -11.14
CA ILE A 265 -17.47 13.18 -10.70
C ILE A 265 -16.09 13.67 -11.19
N ASN A 266 -15.08 12.80 -11.26
CA ASN A 266 -13.80 13.12 -11.91
C ASN A 266 -13.95 13.42 -13.41
N ARG A 267 -14.80 12.68 -14.13
CA ARG A 267 -15.08 12.99 -15.55
C ARG A 267 -15.75 14.34 -15.73
N HIS A 268 -16.68 14.72 -14.85
CA HIS A 268 -17.27 16.06 -14.86
C HIS A 268 -16.20 17.14 -14.62
N LEU A 269 -15.33 16.96 -13.62
CA LEU A 269 -14.21 17.87 -13.39
C LEU A 269 -13.31 17.99 -14.63
N HIS A 270 -12.93 16.87 -15.23
CA HIS A 270 -12.06 16.86 -16.41
C HIS A 270 -12.68 17.59 -17.61
N LYS A 271 -13.99 17.40 -17.83
CA LYS A 271 -14.76 18.11 -18.86
C LYS A 271 -14.73 19.62 -18.60
N ILE A 272 -14.99 20.05 -17.37
CA ILE A 272 -14.96 21.47 -16.99
C ILE A 272 -13.56 22.06 -17.20
N THR A 273 -12.51 21.39 -16.70
CA THR A 273 -11.14 21.90 -16.82
C THR A 273 -10.66 21.95 -18.26
N LYS A 274 -11.11 21.02 -19.12
CA LYS A 274 -10.85 21.06 -20.56
C LYS A 274 -11.52 22.25 -21.24
N ILE A 275 -12.78 22.55 -20.90
CA ILE A 275 -13.51 23.72 -21.43
C ILE A 275 -12.84 25.03 -21.02
N LEU A 276 -12.32 25.09 -19.79
CA LEU A 276 -11.64 26.27 -19.25
C LEU A 276 -10.19 26.42 -19.71
N GLY A 277 -9.66 25.50 -20.52
CA GLY A 277 -8.26 25.56 -20.97
C GLY A 277 -7.23 25.33 -19.86
N ILE A 278 -7.59 24.61 -18.79
CA ILE A 278 -6.69 24.33 -17.67
C ILE A 278 -5.78 23.15 -18.06
N GLU A 279 -4.55 23.46 -18.49
CA GLU A 279 -3.55 22.51 -19.02
C GLU A 279 -2.71 21.83 -17.93
N LYS A 280 -3.36 21.18 -16.95
CA LYS A 280 -2.66 20.38 -15.94
C LYS A 280 -3.42 19.11 -15.60
N GLU A 281 -2.74 18.12 -15.03
CA GLU A 281 -3.42 16.92 -14.53
C GLU A 281 -4.36 17.30 -13.37
N THR A 282 -5.66 17.07 -13.58
CA THR A 282 -6.70 17.41 -12.61
C THR A 282 -7.43 16.16 -12.13
N THR A 283 -7.61 16.09 -10.83
CA THR A 283 -8.45 15.09 -10.16
C THR A 283 -9.22 15.76 -9.05
N LEU A 284 -10.20 15.09 -8.46
CA LEU A 284 -10.89 15.63 -7.30
C LEU A 284 -9.95 15.95 -6.13
N HIS A 285 -8.85 15.19 -5.97
CA HIS A 285 -7.86 15.49 -4.93
C HIS A 285 -7.09 16.78 -5.20
N THR A 286 -7.07 17.29 -6.44
CA THR A 286 -6.47 18.57 -6.79
C THR A 286 -7.11 19.69 -5.97
N PHE A 287 -8.43 19.70 -5.74
CA PHE A 287 -9.08 20.69 -4.86
C PHE A 287 -8.53 20.70 -3.43
N ARG A 288 -8.32 19.52 -2.85
CA ARG A 288 -7.76 19.40 -1.50
C ARG A 288 -6.28 19.82 -1.47
N HIS A 289 -5.54 19.58 -2.55
CA HIS A 289 -4.19 20.12 -2.72
C HIS A 289 -4.24 21.65 -2.81
N SER A 290 -5.19 22.22 -3.56
CA SER A 290 -5.42 23.67 -3.64
C SER A 290 -5.71 24.30 -2.30
N PHE A 291 -6.58 23.69 -1.48
CA PHE A 291 -6.86 24.19 -0.13
C PHE A 291 -5.57 24.37 0.69
N ALA A 292 -4.71 23.35 0.69
CA ALA A 292 -3.45 23.40 1.42
C ALA A 292 -2.47 24.40 0.81
N SER A 293 -2.25 24.32 -0.51
CA SER A 293 -1.30 25.17 -1.21
C SER A 293 -1.68 26.64 -1.12
N ASN A 294 -2.96 26.99 -1.28
CA ASN A 294 -3.42 28.38 -1.25
C ASN A 294 -3.33 28.96 0.16
N LEU A 295 -3.65 28.19 1.21
CA LEU A 295 -3.45 28.65 2.60
C LEU A 295 -1.97 28.89 2.91
N LEU A 296 -1.08 27.96 2.52
CA LEU A 296 0.36 28.09 2.75
C LEU A 296 0.95 29.27 1.97
N ARG A 297 0.53 29.46 0.71
CA ARG A 297 0.93 30.63 -0.10
C ARG A 297 0.46 31.94 0.50
N ALA A 298 -0.69 31.96 1.17
CA ALA A 298 -1.19 33.10 1.92
C ALA A 298 -0.49 33.30 3.28
N GLY A 299 0.53 32.49 3.60
CA GLY A 299 1.31 32.62 4.83
C GLY A 299 0.74 31.88 6.04
N ALA A 300 -0.25 31.00 5.85
CA ALA A 300 -0.80 30.22 6.96
C ALA A 300 0.25 29.27 7.54
N ASN A 301 0.22 29.10 8.87
CA ASN A 301 1.11 28.19 9.57
C ASN A 301 0.87 26.72 9.14
N ILE A 302 1.94 26.00 8.84
CA ILE A 302 1.86 24.61 8.35
C ILE A 302 1.21 23.63 9.31
N VAL A 303 1.37 23.84 10.63
CA VAL A 303 0.74 23.00 11.65
C VAL A 303 -0.77 23.23 11.64
N SER A 304 -1.21 24.49 11.52
CA SER A 304 -2.64 24.83 11.39
C SER A 304 -3.24 24.23 10.12
N VAL A 305 -2.58 24.38 8.98
CA VAL A 305 -3.01 23.76 7.71
C VAL A 305 -3.09 22.24 7.85
N SER A 306 -2.09 21.61 8.48
CA SER A 306 -2.08 20.16 8.72
C SER A 306 -3.25 19.69 9.57
N LYS A 307 -3.62 20.47 10.61
CA LYS A 307 -4.78 20.19 11.48
C LYS A 307 -6.09 20.30 10.68
N LEU A 308 -6.27 21.36 9.89
CA LEU A 308 -7.44 21.52 9.01
C LEU A 308 -7.56 20.39 7.98
N MET A 309 -6.43 19.96 7.42
CA MET A 309 -6.37 18.80 6.53
C MET A 309 -6.62 17.47 7.25
N ARG A 310 -6.55 17.40 8.58
CA ARG A 310 -6.67 16.14 9.34
C ARG A 310 -5.60 15.12 8.91
N HIS A 311 -4.35 15.58 8.81
CA HIS A 311 -3.20 14.69 8.64
C HIS A 311 -2.76 14.15 10.00
N GLU A 312 -2.50 12.85 10.09
CA GLU A 312 -2.03 12.20 11.33
C GLU A 312 -0.67 12.74 11.80
N ASN A 313 0.13 13.26 10.87
CA ASN A 313 1.43 13.86 11.16
C ASN A 313 1.65 15.11 10.30
N PRO A 314 2.03 16.27 10.90
CA PRO A 314 2.43 17.48 10.17
C PRO A 314 3.51 17.28 9.12
N GLN A 315 4.40 16.29 9.32
CA GLN A 315 5.42 15.91 8.35
C GLN A 315 4.82 15.51 6.99
N ILE A 316 3.59 14.99 6.95
CA ILE A 316 2.89 14.72 5.68
C ILE A 316 2.66 16.02 4.92
N THR A 317 2.20 17.06 5.60
CA THR A 317 1.95 18.38 5.01
C THR A 317 3.26 19.01 4.54
N LEU A 318 4.31 18.96 5.37
CA LEU A 318 5.65 19.46 5.02
C LEU A 318 6.26 18.73 3.83
N ALA A 319 6.20 17.40 3.83
CA ALA A 319 6.71 16.56 2.76
C ALA A 319 5.90 16.65 1.46
N ILE A 320 4.74 17.31 1.44
CA ILE A 320 3.97 17.50 0.21
C ILE A 320 4.07 18.95 -0.26
N TYR A 321 3.96 19.93 0.63
CA TYR A 321 3.73 21.33 0.27
C TYR A 321 4.86 22.29 0.64
N SER A 322 6.00 21.81 1.13
CA SER A 322 7.15 22.68 1.47
C SER A 322 7.54 23.65 0.34
N HIS A 323 7.45 23.21 -0.91
CA HIS A 323 7.79 24.00 -2.09
C HIS A 323 6.86 25.21 -2.35
N VAL A 324 5.65 25.25 -1.78
CA VAL A 324 4.70 26.36 -1.99
C VAL A 324 4.71 27.38 -0.86
N ILE A 325 5.47 27.12 0.20
CA ILE A 325 5.62 28.04 1.33
C ILE A 325 6.51 29.19 0.85
N PRO A 326 6.08 30.46 0.99
CA PRO A 326 6.93 31.59 0.68
C PRO A 326 8.26 31.49 1.43
N ASN A 327 9.38 31.47 0.70
CA ASN A 327 10.72 31.35 1.26
C ASN A 327 11.47 32.68 1.09
N ASP A 328 10.99 33.70 1.79
CA ASP A 328 11.62 35.02 1.84
C ASP A 328 12.55 35.08 3.06
N LEU A 329 13.80 34.67 2.84
CA LEU A 329 14.81 34.58 3.90
C LEU A 329 15.12 35.95 4.51
N ASP A 330 15.14 37.00 3.69
CA ASP A 330 15.40 38.38 4.11
C ASP A 330 14.28 38.91 4.99
N LYS A 331 13.01 38.72 4.57
CA LYS A 331 11.89 39.07 5.42
C LYS A 331 11.92 38.29 6.73
N THR A 332 12.29 37.01 6.69
CA THR A 332 12.30 36.12 7.86
C THR A 332 13.36 36.52 8.89
N ILE A 333 14.58 36.83 8.47
CA ILE A 333 15.66 37.21 9.40
C ILE A 333 15.41 38.60 10.03
N ASN A 334 14.75 39.48 9.29
CA ASN A 334 14.41 40.83 9.74
C ASN A 334 13.10 40.92 10.55
N ILE A 335 12.50 39.79 10.95
CA ILE A 335 11.35 39.78 11.88
C ILE A 335 11.81 40.10 13.32
N LEU A 336 13.04 39.73 13.65
CA LEU A 336 13.65 40.10 14.93
C LEU A 336 13.95 41.60 14.87
N LYS A 337 13.20 42.39 15.63
CA LYS A 337 13.41 43.84 15.78
C LYS A 337 14.59 44.14 16.68
#